data_AF-A0A2E7UZN1-F1
#
_entry.id   AF-A0A2E7UZN1-F1
#
_cell.length_a   1.000
_cell.length_b   1.000
_cell.length_c   1.000
_cell.angle_alpha   90.00
_cell.angle_beta   90.00
_cell.angle_gamma   90.00
#
_symmetry.space_group_name_H-M   'P 1'
#
loop_
_entity.id
_entity.type
_entity.pdbx_description
1 polymer ?
#
loop_
_entity_poly.entity_id
_entity_poly.type
_entity_poly.pdbx_seq_one_letter_code
_entity_poly.pdbx_strand_id
1 'polypeptide(L)' 'MLDSVTNVFKTVTQMGLALIALGVVLQILFPDALAFINADVAGNLINLISQFSGAGLIGLISAGIVVYLINNR' A
#
# COMPACT_ATOMS: atom_id res chain seq x y z
N MET A 1 -13.73 7.67 25.79
CA MET A 1 -12.84 8.75 25.31
C MET A 1 -11.75 8.21 24.39
N LEU A 2 -11.06 7.13 24.79
CA LEU A 2 -10.12 6.42 23.92
C LEU A 2 -10.78 5.92 22.62
N ASP A 3 -12.01 5.42 22.70
CA ASP A 3 -12.74 4.95 21.51
C ASP A 3 -12.98 6.04 20.48
N SER A 4 -13.26 7.27 20.92
CA SER A 4 -13.47 8.42 20.04
C SER A 4 -12.18 8.82 19.32
N VAL A 5 -11.05 8.82 20.03
CA VAL A 5 -9.73 9.11 19.46
C VAL A 5 -9.34 8.04 18.43
N THR A 6 -9.52 6.77 18.76
CA THR A 6 -9.28 5.65 17.83
C THR A 6 -10.16 5.75 16.59
N ASN A 7 -11.42 6.16 16.75
CA ASN A 7 -12.33 6.34 15.62
C ASN A 7 -11.87 7.48 14.69
N VAL A 8 -11.37 8.59 15.24
CA VAL A 8 -10.80 9.69 14.45
C VAL A 8 -9.60 9.23 13.64
N PHE A 9 -8.65 8.51 14.25
CA PHE A 9 -7.50 7.99 13.51
C PHE A 9 -7.90 7.02 12.39
N LYS A 10 -8.89 6.16 12.65
CA LYS A 10 -9.43 5.25 11.64
C LYS A 10 -10.02 6.02 10.46
N THR A 11 -10.86 7.03 10.74
CA THR A 11 -11.48 7.86 9.70
C THR A 11 -10.44 8.63 8.90
N VAL A 12 -9.46 9.27 9.56
CA VAL A 12 -8.38 10.01 8.90
C VAL A 12 -7.53 9.07 8.03
N THR A 13 -7.23 7.87 8.50
CA THR A 13 -6.49 6.88 7.72
C THR A 13 -7.28 6.43 6.50
N GLN A 14 -8.58 6.18 6.65
CA GLN A 14 -9.46 5.83 5.52
C GLN A 14 -9.53 6.95 4.48
N MET A 15 -9.60 8.21 4.94
CA MET A 15 -9.54 9.37 4.05
C MET A 15 -8.18 9.47 3.35
N GLY A 16 -7.08 9.29 4.07
CA GLY A 16 -5.73 9.26 3.50
C GLY A 16 -5.56 8.18 2.44
N LEU A 17 -6.09 6.98 2.68
CA LEU A 17 -6.08 5.88 1.71
C LEU A 17 -6.89 6.23 0.45
N ALA A 18 -8.06 6.86 0.60
CA ALA A 18 -8.84 7.33 -0.54
C ALA A 18 -8.09 8.39 -1.37
N LEU A 19 -7.37 9.29 -0.69
CA LEU A 19 -6.53 10.30 -1.35
C LEU A 19 -5.33 9.68 -2.07
N ILE A 20 -4.68 8.67 -1.48
CA ILE A 20 -3.61 7.92 -2.14
C ILE A 20 -4.15 7.25 -3.41
N ALA A 21 -5.31 6.57 -3.31
CA ALA A 21 -5.93 5.92 -4.47
C ALA A 21 -6.24 6.93 -5.58
N LEU A 22 -6.79 8.10 -5.23
CA LEU A 22 -7.04 9.17 -6.19
C LEU A 22 -5.73 9.67 -6.82
N GLY A 23 -4.68 9.89 -6.02
CA GLY A 23 -3.38 10.37 -6.49
C GLY A 23 -2.73 9.40 -7.48
N VAL A 24 -2.84 8.09 -7.24
CA VAL A 24 -2.37 7.06 -8.16
C VAL A 24 -3.13 7.10 -9.49
N VAL A 25 -4.46 7.17 -9.46
CA VAL A 25 -5.28 7.23 -10.68
C VAL A 25 -4.93 8.47 -11.50
N LEU A 26 -4.81 9.63 -10.85
CA LEU A 26 -4.45 10.88 -11.52
C LEU A 26 -3.06 10.81 -12.16
N GLN A 27 -2.06 10.27 -11.46
CA GLN A 27 -0.70 10.13 -12.01
C GLN A 27 -0.60 9.13 -13.16
N ILE A 28 -1.42 8.07 -13.14
CA ILE A 28 -1.46 7.12 -14.26
C ILE A 28 -2.06 7.76 -15.51
N LEU A 29 -3.12 8.57 -15.37
CA LEU A 29 -3.76 9.26 -16.50
C LEU A 29 -2.96 10.46 -16.99
N PHE A 30 -2.30 11.15 -16.06
CA PHE A 30 -1.57 12.39 -16.29
C PHE A 30 -0.28 12.35 -15.44
N PRO A 31 0.86 11.93 -16.01
CA PRO A 31 2.10 11.71 -15.25
C PRO A 31 2.54 12.89 -14.39
N ASP A 32 2.36 14.12 -14.89
CA ASP A 32 2.73 15.35 -14.18
C ASP A 32 1.57 15.97 -13.37
N ALA A 33 0.42 15.31 -13.22
CA ALA A 33 -0.75 15.90 -12.57
C ALA A 33 -0.50 16.34 -11.13
N LEU A 34 0.44 15.74 -10.41
CA LEU A 34 0.78 16.11 -9.02
C LEU A 34 2.12 16.85 -8.90
N ALA A 35 2.73 17.28 -10.01
CA ALA A 35 4.00 18.01 -10.01
C ALA A 35 3.91 19.32 -9.19
N PHE A 36 2.74 19.95 -9.14
CA PHE A 36 2.50 21.19 -8.39
C PHE A 36 2.70 21.06 -6.87
N ILE A 37 2.58 19.84 -6.32
CA ILE A 37 2.88 19.52 -4.91
C ILE A 37 4.16 18.67 -4.77
N ASN A 38 4.92 18.49 -5.85
CA ASN A 38 6.09 17.61 -5.91
C ASN A 38 5.83 16.21 -5.35
N ALA A 39 4.64 15.66 -5.60
CA ALA A 39 4.25 14.34 -5.12
C ALA A 39 4.41 13.29 -6.22
N ASP A 40 4.98 12.15 -5.86
CA ASP A 40 5.08 10.94 -6.70
C ASP A 40 4.43 9.75 -5.98
N VAL A 41 3.09 9.66 -6.02
CA VAL A 41 2.33 8.66 -5.24
C VAL A 41 2.47 7.26 -5.86
N ALA A 42 2.32 7.14 -7.17
CA ALA A 42 2.45 5.90 -7.90
C ALA A 42 3.90 5.38 -7.84
N GLY A 43 4.91 6.23 -8.07
CA GLY A 43 6.32 5.83 -7.95
C GLY A 43 6.69 5.43 -6.53
N ASN A 44 6.21 6.14 -5.51
CA ASN A 44 6.43 5.74 -4.11
C ASN A 44 5.81 4.38 -3.77
N LEU A 45 4.62 4.07 -4.28
CA LEU A 45 3.99 2.75 -4.10
C LEU A 45 4.74 1.65 -4.84
N ILE A 46 5.13 1.91 -6.09
CA ILE A 46 5.92 0.96 -6.88
C ILE A 46 7.24 0.68 -6.19
N ASN A 47 7.94 1.70 -5.70
CA ASN A 47 9.18 1.53 -4.94
C ASN A 47 8.96 0.73 -3.65
N LEU A 48 7.84 0.94 -2.95
CA LEU A 48 7.49 0.15 -1.76
C LEU A 48 7.24 -1.32 -2.13
N ILE A 49 6.50 -1.58 -3.20
CA ILE A 49 6.21 -2.94 -3.69
C ILE A 49 7.49 -3.61 -4.21
N SER A 50 8.34 -2.89 -4.93
CA SER A 50 9.61 -3.38 -5.44
C SER A 50 10.60 -3.70 -4.32
N GLN A 51 10.54 -3.01 -3.18
CA GLN A 51 11.26 -3.40 -1.97
C GLN A 51 10.78 -4.76 -1.41
N PHE A 52 9.51 -5.13 -1.64
CA PHE A 52 9.00 -6.47 -1.31
C PHE A 52 9.25 -7.51 -2.42
N SER A 53 9.32 -7.09 -3.69
CA SER A 53 9.44 -7.98 -4.85
C SER A 53 10.86 -8.24 -5.34
N GLY A 54 11.83 -7.42 -4.93
CA GLY A 54 13.22 -7.45 -5.41
C GLY A 54 14.05 -8.68 -5.02
N ALA A 55 13.43 -9.71 -4.42
CA ALA A 55 14.09 -10.97 -4.12
C ALA A 55 13.07 -12.10 -4.26
N GLY A 56 13.50 -13.34 -4.51
CA GLY A 56 12.67 -14.56 -4.40
C GLY A 56 11.97 -14.78 -3.04
N LEU A 57 11.99 -13.79 -2.15
CA LEU A 57 11.35 -13.66 -0.85
C LEU A 57 9.83 -13.82 -0.90
N ILE A 58 9.13 -13.11 -1.79
CA ILE A 58 7.66 -13.28 -1.89
C ILE A 58 7.31 -14.73 -2.29
N GLY A 59 8.18 -15.38 -3.08
CA GLY A 59 8.05 -16.79 -3.50
C GLY A 59 8.30 -17.78 -2.36
N LEU A 60 9.27 -17.52 -1.49
CA LEU A 60 9.52 -18.34 -0.30
C LEU A 60 8.44 -18.18 0.78
N ILE A 61 7.95 -16.96 0.99
CA ILE A 61 6.81 -16.68 1.89
C ILE A 61 5.59 -17.48 1.42
N SER A 62 5.34 -17.49 0.12
CA SER A 62 4.22 -18.23 -0.47
C SER A 62 4.39 -19.75 -0.31
N ALA A 63 5.60 -20.28 -0.50
CA ALA A 63 5.88 -21.71 -0.30
C ALA A 63 5.73 -22.13 1.18
N GLY A 64 6.16 -21.31 2.13
CA GLY A 64 6.02 -21.57 3.56
C GLY A 64 4.57 -21.60 4.04
N ILE A 65 3.72 -20.72 3.50
CA ILE A 65 2.27 -20.71 3.83
C ILE A 65 1.61 -22.03 3.35
N VAL A 66 2.02 -22.57 2.21
CA VAL A 66 1.51 -23.84 1.66
C VAL A 66 1.92 -25.02 2.55
N VAL A 67 3.20 -25.09 2.94
CA VAL A 67 3.67 -26.16 3.84
C VAL A 67 2.96 -26.09 5.18
N TYR A 68 2.79 -24.89 5.73
CA TYR A 68 2.09 -24.67 6.99
C TYR A 68 0.63 -25.15 6.92
N LEU A 69 -0.12 -24.78 5.89
CA LEU A 69 -1.51 -25.21 5.72
C LEU A 69 -1.68 -26.72 5.51
N ILE A 70 -0.70 -27.39 4.92
CA ILE A 70 -0.70 -28.86 4.76
C ILE A 70 -0.43 -29.56 6.10
N ASN A 71 0.48 -29.01 6.91
CA ASN A 71 0.86 -29.61 8.19
C ASN A 71 -0.14 -29.35 9.31
N ASN A 72 -0.98 -28.31 9.18
CA ASN A 72 -2.01 -27.93 10.14
C ASN A 72 -3.41 -28.50 9.78
N ARG A 73 -3.45 -29.68 9.15
CA ARG A 73 -4.66 -30.51 9.04
C ARG A 73 -4.84 -31.39 10.27
#